data_AF-A0A515KRG6-F1
#
_entry.id   AF-A0A515KRG6-F1
#
_cell.length_a   1.000
_cell.length_b   1.000
_cell.length_c   1.000
_cell.angle_alpha   90.00
_cell.angle_beta   90.00
_cell.angle_gamma   90.00
#
_symmetry.space_group_name_H-M   'P 1'
#
loop_
_entity.id
_entity.type
_entity.pdbx_description
1 polymer ?
#
loop_
_entity_poly.entity_id
_entity_poly.type
_entity_poly.pdbx_seq_one_letter_code
_entity_poly.pdbx_strand_id
1 'polypeptide(L)' 'MLEASRRAQLLVLRNDLVVIRNRATRLQLEEMISLISEAIAVISGQPEVANQVRPVTER' A
#
# COMPACT_ATOMS: atom_id res chain seq x y z
N MET A 1 17.90 5.09 -10.04
CA MET A 1 17.22 6.28 -9.44
C MET A 1 15.70 6.26 -9.65
N LEU A 2 15.19 5.96 -10.85
CA LEU A 2 13.73 5.92 -11.13
C LEU A 2 12.95 4.90 -10.28
N GLU A 3 13.49 3.69 -10.09
CA GLU A 3 12.81 2.63 -9.30
C GLU A 3 12.70 2.96 -7.81
N ALA A 4 13.71 3.60 -7.22
CA ALA A 4 13.67 4.06 -5.83
C ALA A 4 12.60 5.14 -5.62
N SER A 5 12.45 6.05 -6.60
CA SER A 5 11.40 7.07 -6.61
C SER A 5 10.01 6.44 -6.71
N ARG A 6 9.83 5.48 -7.62
CA ARG A 6 8.57 4.74 -7.80
C ARG A 6 8.18 3.96 -6.54
N ARG A 7 9.13 3.25 -5.92
CA ARG A 7 8.89 2.55 -4.65
C ARG A 7 8.43 3.52 -3.55
N ALA A 8 9.12 4.64 -3.39
CA ALA A 8 8.74 5.65 -2.39
C ALA A 8 7.32 6.19 -2.63
N GLN A 9 6.97 6.48 -3.89
CA GLN A 9 5.63 6.91 -4.27
C GLN A 9 4.56 5.86 -3.96
N LEU A 10 4.81 4.59 -4.28
CA LEU A 10 3.89 3.49 -3.98
C LEU A 10 3.68 3.31 -2.48
N LEU A 11 4.73 3.45 -1.67
CA LEU A 11 4.64 3.36 -0.21
C LEU A 11 3.84 4.52 0.39
N VAL A 12 4.06 5.75 -0.08
CA VAL A 12 3.29 6.93 0.35
C VAL A 12 1.83 6.75 -0.02
N LEU A 13 1.53 6.41 -1.28
CA LEU A 13 0.16 6.21 -1.75
C LEU A 13 -0.56 5.11 -0.95
N ARG A 14 0.10 3.98 -0.69
CA ARG A 14 -0.47 2.90 0.15
C ARG A 14 -0.84 3.42 1.54
N ASN A 15 0.04 4.19 2.17
CA ASN A 15 -0.19 4.72 3.51
C ASN A 15 -1.37 5.71 3.51
N ASP A 16 -1.45 6.59 2.53
CA ASP A 16 -2.57 7.53 2.37
C ASP A 16 -3.90 6.79 2.20
N LEU A 17 -3.92 5.74 1.37
CA LEU A 17 -5.11 4.90 1.19
C LEU A 17 -5.54 4.20 2.48
N VAL A 18 -4.61 3.73 3.32
CA VAL A 18 -4.95 3.17 4.64
C VAL A 18 -5.62 4.22 5.53
N VAL A 19 -5.10 5.45 5.55
CA VAL A 19 -5.70 6.56 6.32
C VAL A 19 -7.11 6.87 5.81
N ILE A 20 -7.31 6.92 4.50
CA ILE A 20 -8.61 7.19 3.87
C ILE A 20 -9.59 6.04 4.17
N ARG A 21 -9.16 4.78 4.05
CA ARG A 21 -9.99 3.62 4.40
C ARG A 21 -10.48 3.70 5.85
N ASN A 22 -9.59 4.01 6.78
CA ASN A 22 -9.94 4.15 8.20
C ASN A 22 -10.93 5.30 8.44
N ARG A 23 -10.89 6.37 7.63
CA ARG A 23 -11.91 7.43 7.65
C ARG A 23 -13.25 6.91 7.10
N ALA A 24 -13.23 6.21 5.96
CA ALA A 24 -14.42 5.61 5.37
C ALA A 24 -15.10 4.60 6.32
N THR A 25 -14.32 3.78 7.04
CA THR A 25 -14.83 2.87 8.07
C THR A 25 -15.56 3.60 9.19
N ARG A 26 -15.01 4.72 9.68
CA ARG A 26 -15.67 5.53 10.73
C ARG A 26 -16.96 6.18 10.25
N LEU A 27 -17.07 6.43 8.95
CA LEU A 27 -18.26 7.01 8.31
C LEU A 27 -19.22 5.95 7.75
N GLN A 28 -18.93 4.66 7.93
CA GLN A 28 -19.74 3.54 7.42
C GLN A 28 -19.96 3.59 5.89
N LEU A 29 -18.95 4.02 5.14
CA LEU A 29 -19.00 4.12 3.68
C LEU A 29 -18.52 2.80 3.04
N GLU A 30 -19.35 1.76 3.08
CA GLU A 30 -18.98 0.39 2.71
C GLU A 30 -18.38 0.24 1.30
N GLU A 31 -19.01 0.85 0.29
CA GLU A 31 -18.50 0.80 -1.10
C GLU A 31 -17.10 1.41 -1.22
N MET A 32 -16.86 2.52 -0.51
CA MET A 32 -15.57 3.19 -0.49
C MET A 32 -14.51 2.35 0.22
N ILE A 33 -14.88 1.66 1.31
CA ILE A 33 -13.98 0.73 2.00
C ILE A 33 -13.57 -0.40 1.05
N SER A 34 -14.50 -0.97 0.28
CA SER A 34 -14.20 -2.03 -0.69
C SER A 34 -13.22 -1.54 -1.76
N LEU A 35 -13.55 -0.43 -2.43
CA LEU A 35 -12.72 0.14 -3.49
C LEU A 35 -11.29 0.47 -3.02
N ILE A 36 -11.16 1.07 -1.83
CA ILE A 36 -9.84 1.39 -1.28
C ILE A 36 -9.08 0.12 -0.90
N SER A 37 -9.77 -0.90 -0.40
CA SER A 37 -9.14 -2.17 -0.04
C SER A 37 -8.56 -2.89 -1.26
N GLU A 38 -9.29 -2.88 -2.38
CA GLU A 38 -8.80 -3.38 -3.67
C GLU A 38 -7.57 -2.59 -4.15
N ALA A 39 -7.61 -1.26 -4.09
CA ALA A 39 -6.47 -0.42 -4.47
C ALA A 39 -5.22 -0.69 -3.61
N ILE A 40 -5.39 -0.86 -2.29
CA ILE A 40 -4.29 -1.25 -1.39
C ILE A 40 -3.73 -2.62 -1.79
N ALA A 41 -4.58 -3.60 -2.10
CA ALA A 41 -4.14 -4.92 -2.52
C ALA A 41 -3.30 -4.87 -3.80
N VAL A 42 -3.75 -4.10 -4.81
CA VAL A 42 -3.01 -3.90 -6.07
C VAL A 42 -1.65 -3.26 -5.84
N ILE A 43 -1.56 -2.23 -4.98
CA ILE A 43 -0.29 -1.56 -4.67
C ILE A 43 0.64 -2.48 -3.86
N SER A 44 0.09 -3.23 -2.89
CA SER A 44 0.87 -4.19 -2.11
C SER A 44 1.38 -5.37 -2.95
N GLY A 45 0.70 -5.71 -4.04
CA GLY A 45 1.16 -6.71 -5.01
C GLY A 45 2.23 -6.21 -5.99
N GLN A 46 2.57 -4.91 -5.99
CA GLN A 46 3.62 -4.39 -6.88
C GLN A 46 4.99 -4.97 -6.48
N PRO A 47 5.83 -5.40 -7.43
CA PRO A 47 7.15 -5.98 -7.15
C PRO A 47 8.05 -5.11 -6.25
N GLU A 48 7.96 -3.80 -6.40
CA GLU A 48 8.72 -2.80 -5.65
C GLU A 48 8.32 -2.73 -4.16
N VAL A 49 7.10 -3.20 -3.84
CA VAL A 49 6.52 -3.22 -2.50
C VAL A 49 6.60 -4.63 -1.90
N ALA A 50 6.32 -5.67 -2.68
CA ALA A 50 6.23 -7.07 -2.24
C ALA A 50 7.58 -7.67 -1.79
N ASN A 51 8.71 -7.21 -2.35
CA ASN A 51 10.05 -7.78 -2.12
C ASN A 51 10.68 -7.48 -0.74
N GLN A 52 9.91 -7.10 0.28
CA GLN A 52 10.44 -6.80 1.62
C GLN A 52 10.68 -8.03 2.52
N VAL A 53 10.57 -9.25 2.02
CA VAL A 53 10.80 -10.47 2.83
C VAL A 53 11.98 -11.27 2.29
N ARG A 54 13.19 -10.78 2.48
CA ARG A 54 14.32 -11.67 2.82
C ARG A 54 15.10 -11.02 3.95
N PRO A 55 15.08 -11.58 5.17
CA PRO A 55 16.09 -11.21 6.15
C PRO A 55 17.44 -11.56 5.52
N VAL A 56 18.31 -10.58 5.38
CA VAL A 56 19.72 -10.85 5.07
C VAL A 56 20.26 -11.57 6.29
N THR A 57 20.26 -12.90 6.25
CA THR A 57 21.02 -13.69 7.20
C THR A 57 22.48 -13.41 6.85
N GLU A 58 23.11 -12.58 7.67
CA GLU A 58 24.53 -12.25 7.63
C GLU A 58 25.35 -13.55 7.59
N ARG A 59 26.37 -13.58 6.71
CA ARG A 59 27.40 -14.62 6.66
C ARG A 59 28.54 -14.23 7.59
#